data_AF-A0A2W6ZAH3-F1
#
_entry.id   AF-A0A2W6ZAH3-F1
#
_cell.length_a   1.000
_cell.length_b   1.000
_cell.length_c   1.000
_cell.angle_alpha   90.00
_cell.angle_beta   90.00
_cell.angle_gamma   90.00
#
_symmetry.space_group_name_H-M   'P 1'
#
loop_
_entity.id
_entity.type
_entity.pdbx_description
1 polymer ?
#
loop_
_entity_poly.entity_id
_entity_poly.type
_entity_poly.pdbx_seq_one_letter_code
_entity_poly.pdbx_strand_id
1 'polypeptide(L)'
;MWDHNTHCHRYLLNQIPSKANRSLDIGCGLGLFARKLAERFNLVDALKVDKAVLAEAAQLNFAANIADVNGDFLTTALPETA
;
A
#
# COMPACT_ATOMS: atom_id res chain seq x y z
N MET A 1 -3.19 -2.40 16.32
CA MET A 1 -3.60 -3.80 16.15
C MET A 1 -2.43 -4.54 15.53
N TRP A 2 -1.96 -5.63 16.15
CA TRP A 2 -0.86 -6.44 15.62
C TRP A 2 -1.45 -7.45 14.64
N ASP A 3 -0.97 -7.40 13.40
CA ASP A 3 -1.10 -8.46 12.40
C ASP A 3 0.31 -9.05 12.23
N HIS A 4 0.40 -10.37 12.02
CA HIS A 4 1.65 -11.09 11.77
C HIS A 4 2.58 -10.38 10.76
N ASN A 5 2.02 -9.72 9.74
CA ASN A 5 2.77 -8.93 8.76
C ASN A 5 3.50 -7.72 9.34
N THR A 6 3.02 -7.14 10.45
CA THR A 6 3.65 -5.96 11.05
C THR A 6 5.08 -6.25 11.49
N HIS A 7 5.37 -7.50 11.89
CA HIS A 7 6.72 -7.94 12.20
C HIS A 7 7.66 -7.86 10.99
N CYS A 8 7.16 -8.16 9.80
CA CYS A 8 7.93 -8.20 8.55
C CYS A 8 8.18 -6.80 7.96
N HIS A 9 7.41 -5.77 8.33
CA HIS A 9 7.48 -4.46 7.68
C HIS A 9 8.89 -3.87 7.64
N ARG A 10 9.65 -3.95 8.74
CA ARG A 10 11.02 -3.42 8.79
C ARG A 10 11.96 -4.19 7.85
N TYR A 11 11.83 -5.51 7.82
CA TYR A 11 12.60 -6.34 6.93
C TYR A 11 12.29 -6.02 5.46
N LEU A 12 11.01 -5.97 5.08
CA LEU A 12 10.57 -5.65 3.72
C LEU A 12 11.07 -4.28 3.26
N LEU A 13 10.92 -3.25 4.10
CA LEU A 13 11.40 -1.90 3.77
C LEU A 13 12.91 -1.86 3.49
N ASN A 14 13.70 -2.70 4.15
CA ASN A 14 15.15 -2.76 3.93
C ASN A 14 15.55 -3.48 2.63
N GLN A 15 14.65 -4.28 2.04
CA GLN A 15 14.90 -4.96 0.76
C GLN A 15 14.55 -4.06 -0.45
N ILE A 16 13.85 -2.95 -0.22
CA ILE A 16 13.39 -2.07 -1.29
C ILE A 16 14.54 -1.18 -1.80
N PRO A 17 14.75 -1.10 -3.13
CA PRO A 17 15.76 -0.21 -3.72
C PRO A 17 15.49 1.27 -3.40
N SER A 18 16.54 2.02 -3.13
CA SER A 18 16.44 3.46 -2.78
C SER A 18 15.98 4.37 -3.93
N LYS A 19 15.95 3.89 -5.18
CA LYS A 19 15.65 4.68 -6.38
C LYS A 19 14.24 4.46 -6.95
N ALA A 20 13.36 3.76 -6.24
CA ALA A 20 12.02 3.48 -6.75
C ALA A 20 11.08 4.68 -6.52
N ASN A 21 10.43 5.15 -7.58
CA ASN A 21 9.59 6.36 -7.56
C ASN A 21 8.15 6.08 -7.09
N ARG A 22 7.64 4.88 -7.43
CA ARG A 22 6.27 4.43 -7.19
C ARG A 22 6.27 3.02 -6.59
N SER A 23 5.34 2.73 -5.69
CA SER A 23 5.16 1.40 -5.10
C SER A 23 3.70 0.94 -5.19
N LEU A 24 3.51 -0.38 -5.19
CA LEU A 24 2.20 -1.03 -5.16
C LEU A 24 2.13 -1.96 -3.94
N ASP A 25 1.20 -1.70 -3.03
CA ASP A 25 0.92 -2.50 -1.82
C ASP A 25 -0.38 -3.29 -2.01
N ILE A 26 -0.26 -4.59 -2.28
CA ILE A 26 -1.38 -5.50 -2.57
C ILE A 26 -1.88 -6.15 -1.28
N GLY A 27 -3.18 -6.08 -1.03
CA GLY A 27 -3.73 -6.62 0.22
C GLY A 27 -3.33 -5.76 1.42
N CYS A 28 -3.21 -4.45 1.20
CA CYS A 28 -2.73 -3.46 2.16
C CYS A 28 -3.60 -3.27 3.41
N GLY A 29 -4.78 -3.91 3.50
CA GLY A 29 -5.70 -3.81 4.62
C GLY A 29 -6.07 -2.36 4.95
N LEU A 30 -5.94 -1.98 6.22
CA LEU A 30 -6.13 -0.60 6.69
C LEU A 30 -4.93 0.34 6.40
N GLY A 31 -4.01 -0.06 5.51
CA GLY A 31 -2.94 0.80 4.98
C GLY A 31 -1.77 1.04 5.92
N LEU A 32 -1.51 0.17 6.91
CA LEU A 32 -0.36 0.34 7.82
C LEU A 32 0.98 0.27 7.09
N PHE A 33 1.12 -0.64 6.12
CA PHE A 33 2.36 -0.77 5.35
C PHE A 33 2.45 0.30 4.26
N ALA A 34 1.36 0.55 3.52
CA ALA A 34 1.23 1.68 2.60
C ALA A 34 1.70 3.03 3.20
N ARG A 35 1.34 3.33 4.45
CA ARG A 35 1.82 4.54 5.16
C ARG A 35 3.33 4.57 5.37
N LYS A 36 3.96 3.42 5.62
CA LYS A 36 5.43 3.31 5.73
C LYS A 36 6.11 3.42 4.36
N LEU A 37 5.48 2.93 3.30
CA LEU A 37 5.96 3.13 1.93
C LEU A 37 5.86 4.60 1.53
N ALA A 38 4.82 5.32 1.96
CA ALA A 38 4.63 6.74 1.67
C ALA A 38 5.75 7.64 2.21
N GLU A 39 6.53 7.19 3.19
CA GLU A 39 7.73 7.88 3.68
C GLU A 39 8.94 7.76 2.74
N ARG A 40 8.91 6.81 1.79
CA ARG A 40 10.04 6.48 0.90
C ARG A 40 9.76 6.65 -0.58
N PHE A 41 8.49 6.73 -0.96
CA PHE A 41 8.04 6.76 -2.35
C PHE A 41 7.22 8.02 -2.64
N ASN A 42 7.30 8.51 -3.87
CA ASN A 42 6.51 9.66 -4.31
C ASN A 42 5.04 9.30 -4.53
N LEU A 43 4.74 8.02 -4.79
CA LEU A 43 3.37 7.50 -4.92
C LEU A 43 3.28 6.05 -4.42
N VAL A 44 2.23 5.76 -3.66
CA VAL A 44 1.88 4.41 -3.21
C VAL A 44 0.48 4.07 -3.71
N ASP A 45 0.35 3.06 -4.56
CA ASP A 45 -0.94 2.46 -4.89
C ASP A 45 -1.28 1.39 -3.84
N ALA A 46 -2.35 1.61 -3.08
CA ALA A 46 -2.81 0.71 -2.04
C ALA A 46 -4.02 -0.09 -2.53
N LEU A 47 -3.76 -1.28 -3.08
CA LEU A 47 -4.77 -2.14 -3.69
C LEU A 47 -5.44 -3.05 -2.66
N LYS A 48 -6.78 -3.05 -2.64
CA LYS A 48 -7.58 -3.91 -1.78
C LYS A 48 -8.92 -4.31 -2.40
N VAL A 49 -9.32 -5.56 -2.20
CA VAL A 49 -10.52 -6.15 -2.81
C VAL A 49 -11.80 -5.77 -2.07
N ASP A 50 -11.75 -5.69 -0.74
CA ASP A 50 -12.91 -5.41 0.11
C ASP A 50 -13.23 -3.90 0.16
N LYS A 51 -14.45 -3.53 -0.26
CA LYS A 51 -14.93 -2.14 -0.29
C LYS A 51 -15.18 -1.56 1.10
N ALA A 52 -15.54 -2.38 2.09
CA ALA A 52 -15.69 -1.90 3.46
C ALA A 52 -14.33 -1.52 4.04
N VAL A 53 -13.33 -2.38 3.84
CA VAL A 53 -11.93 -2.10 4.23
C VAL A 53 -11.39 -0.88 3.47
N LEU A 54 -11.74 -0.70 2.18
CA LEU A 54 -11.40 0.49 1.41
C LEU A 54 -11.93 1.77 2.05
N ALA A 55 -13.21 1.81 2.39
CA ALA A 55 -13.85 2.97 3.00
C ALA A 55 -13.24 3.30 4.36
N GLU A 56 -12.96 2.28 5.19
CA GLU A 56 -12.29 2.47 6.48
C GLU A 56 -10.84 2.94 6.31
N ALA A 57 -10.07 2.33 5.43
CA ALA A 57 -8.69 2.71 5.16
C ALA A 57 -8.58 4.16 4.66
N ALA A 58 -9.51 4.61 3.82
CA ALA A 58 -9.53 5.99 3.31
C ALA A 58 -9.71 7.03 4.44
N GLN A 59 -10.33 6.66 5.56
CA GLN A 59 -10.43 7.52 6.75
C GLN A 59 -9.15 7.52 7.60
N LEU A 60 -8.31 6.48 7.47
CA LEU A 60 -7.09 6.28 8.26
C LEU A 60 -5.81 6.70 7.54
N ASN A 61 -5.84 6.74 6.20
CA ASN A 61 -4.74 7.15 5.35
C ASN A 61 -4.75 8.68 5.19
N PHE A 62 -3.87 9.36 5.94
CA PHE A 62 -3.73 10.82 5.89
C PHE A 62 -2.59 11.30 4.99
N ALA A 63 -1.79 10.39 4.43
CA ALA A 63 -0.68 10.75 3.56
C ALA A 63 -1.19 11.05 2.14
N ALA A 64 -0.87 12.24 1.63
CA ALA A 64 -1.39 12.74 0.35
C ALA A 64 -0.88 11.95 -0.88
N ASN A 65 0.18 11.16 -0.72
CA ASN A 65 0.80 10.34 -1.75
C ASN A 65 0.36 8.86 -1.71
N ILE A 66 -0.75 8.54 -1.03
CA ILE A 66 -1.38 7.21 -1.07
C ILE A 66 -2.62 7.28 -1.96
N ALA A 67 -2.67 6.45 -2.99
CA ALA A 67 -3.82 6.24 -3.84
C ALA A 67 -4.51 4.93 -3.44
N ASP A 68 -5.69 5.01 -2.83
CA ASP A 68 -6.48 3.83 -2.49
C ASP A 68 -7.18 3.28 -3.74
N VAL A 69 -6.91 2.01 -4.07
CA VAL A 69 -7.46 1.34 -5.26
C VAL A 69 -8.31 0.16 -4.83
N ASN A 70 -9.56 0.10 -5.31
CA ASN A 70 -10.39 -1.09 -5.16
C ASN A 70 -10.17 -2.04 -6.34
N GLY A 71 -9.77 -3.27 -6.05
CA GLY A 71 -9.58 -4.27 -7.08
C GLY A 71 -9.02 -5.58 -6.54
N ASP A 72 -9.22 -6.64 -7.32
CA ASP A 72 -8.57 -7.93 -7.14
C ASP A 72 -7.32 -7.98 -8.00
N PHE A 73 -6.17 -8.19 -7.38
CA PHE A 73 -4.87 -8.27 -8.06
C PHE A 73 -4.83 -9.30 -9.20
N LEU A 74 -5.59 -10.39 -9.10
CA LEU A 74 -5.58 -11.46 -10.09
C LEU A 74 -6.35 -11.12 -11.36
N THR A 75 -7.23 -10.11 -11.31
CA THR A 75 -8.14 -9.78 -12.41
C THR A 75 -8.09 -8.31 -12.84
N THR A 76 -7.53 -7.45 -12.00
CA THR A 76 -7.43 -6.01 -12.24
C THR A 76 -6.16 -5.71 -13.01
N ALA A 77 -6.26 -4.87 -14.06
CA ALA A 77 -5.08 -4.35 -14.73
C ALA A 77 -4.23 -3.54 -13.74
N LEU A 78 -2.97 -3.91 -13.60
CA LEU A 78 -2.04 -3.21 -12.71
C LEU A 78 -1.62 -1.88 -13.33
N PRO A 79 -1.37 -0.85 -12.51
CA PRO A 79 -0.88 0.43 -13.01
C PRO A 79 0.43 0.22 -13.79
N GLU A 80 0.52 0.87 -14.95
CA GLU A 80 1.77 0.87 -15.73
C GLU A 80 2.91 1.48 -14.90
N THR A 81 4.11 0.89 -15.06
CA THR A 81 5.33 1.47 -14.49
C THR A 81 5.66 2.74 -15.25
N ALA A 82 5.52 3.89 -14.57
CA ALA A 82 6.01 5.18 -15.06
C ALA A 82 7.52 5.31 -14.84
#